data_AF-A0A090VJF2-F1
#
_entry.id   AF-A0A090VJF2-F1
#
_cell.length_a   1.000
_cell.length_b   1.000
_cell.length_c   1.000
_cell.angle_alpha   90.00
_cell.angle_beta   90.00
_cell.angle_gamma   90.00
#
_symmetry.space_group_name_H-M   'P 1'
#
loop_
_entity.id
_entity.type
_entity.pdbx_description
1 polymer ?
#
loop_
_entity_poly.entity_id
_entity_poly.type
_entity_poly.pdbx_seq_one_letter_code
_entity_poly.pdbx_strand_id
1 'polypeptide(L)'
;MLTSEQIITFAYDIEYESAYDLTKPKNFSELKIYTAKGDLKKRWYVYFSYRNPESGKLKRLTPIYGKANSYKTKEERLEVLSVYRKTLLKLLKEGFNPFEDNTKLLEQRKSKKEPFTHKGDNVELKPKKVKSDVYYTEID
;
A
#
# COMPACT_ATOMS: atom_id res chain seq x y z
N MET A 1 10.94 34.93 13.07
CA MET A 1 12.25 34.57 12.49
C MET A 1 12.92 33.65 13.50
N LEU A 2 13.38 32.45 13.10
CA LEU A 2 14.20 31.61 13.99
C LEU A 2 15.57 32.27 14.19
N THR A 3 16.19 32.08 15.35
CA THR A 3 17.58 32.48 15.60
C THR A 3 18.56 31.47 14.99
N SER A 4 19.81 31.88 14.77
CA SER A 4 20.87 31.00 14.27
C SER A 4 21.09 29.78 15.18
N GLU A 5 21.04 29.97 16.50
CA GLU A 5 21.15 28.87 17.47
C GLU A 5 20.00 27.87 17.34
N GLN A 6 18.77 28.35 17.18
CA GLN A 6 17.60 27.49 16.98
C GLN A 6 17.71 26.67 15.68
N ILE A 7 18.28 27.25 14.62
CA ILE A 7 18.52 26.55 13.35
C ILE A 7 19.56 25.44 13.55
N ILE A 8 20.66 25.71 14.28
CA ILE A 8 21.71 24.72 14.55
C ILE A 8 21.16 23.56 15.39
N THR A 9 20.42 23.85 16.46
CA THR A 9 19.82 22.80 17.30
C THR A 9 18.83 21.96 16.51
N PHE A 10 17.96 22.58 15.70
CA PHE A 10 17.01 21.85 14.87
C PHE A 10 17.70 20.97 13.81
N ALA A 11 18.77 21.45 13.18
CA ALA A 11 19.58 20.66 12.26
C ALA A 11 20.23 19.46 12.97
N TYR A 12 20.79 19.67 14.16
CA TYR A 12 21.38 18.60 14.97
C TYR A 12 20.34 17.52 15.34
N ASP A 13 19.16 17.93 15.79
CA ASP A 13 18.07 17.01 16.15
C ASP A 13 17.59 16.20 14.93
N ILE A 14 17.40 16.85 13.76
CA ILE A 14 17.04 16.15 12.52
C ILE A 14 18.13 15.14 12.11
N GLU A 15 19.40 15.54 12.16
CA GLU A 15 20.51 14.66 11.82
C GLU A 15 20.54 13.44 12.74
N TYR A 16 20.42 13.66 14.05
CA TYR A 16 20.39 12.60 15.06
C TYR A 16 19.21 11.64 14.86
N GLU A 17 17.99 12.17 14.71
CA GLU A 17 16.80 11.35 14.44
C GLU A 17 16.92 10.57 13.14
N SER A 18 17.41 11.20 12.07
CA SER A 18 17.58 10.56 10.76
C SER A 18 18.61 9.43 10.80
N ALA A 19 19.74 9.63 11.50
CA ALA A 19 20.74 8.60 11.69
C ALA A 19 20.16 7.42 12.46
N TYR A 20 19.41 7.69 13.54
CA TYR A 20 18.77 6.65 14.35
C TYR A 20 17.74 5.85 13.53
N ASP A 21 16.94 6.51 12.70
CA ASP A 21 15.97 5.84 11.82
C ASP A 21 16.61 5.06 10.67
N LEU A 22 17.80 5.45 10.20
CA LEU A 22 18.58 4.69 9.23
C LEU A 22 19.13 3.38 9.82
N THR A 23 19.46 3.37 11.12
CA THR A 23 19.95 2.15 11.79
C THR A 23 18.85 1.12 12.04
N LYS A 24 17.58 1.55 12.14
CA LYS A 24 16.45 0.63 12.37
C LYS A 24 16.11 -0.13 11.10
N PRO A 25 16.07 -1.48 11.15
CA PRO A 25 15.71 -2.28 9.99
C PRO A 25 14.25 -2.02 9.59
N LYS A 26 14.03 -1.49 8.39
CA LYS A 26 12.67 -1.34 7.85
C LYS A 26 12.00 -2.70 7.67
N ASN A 27 10.71 -2.78 8.02
CA ASN A 27 9.90 -3.99 7.90
C ASN A 27 9.48 -4.27 6.46
N PHE A 28 9.39 -3.26 5.61
CA PHE A 28 9.02 -3.42 4.21
C PHE A 28 9.85 -2.52 3.30
N SER A 29 10.02 -2.96 2.05
CA SER A 29 10.63 -2.15 1.00
C SER A 29 9.63 -1.14 0.45
N GLU A 30 10.12 -0.14 -0.29
CA GLU A 30 9.25 0.73 -1.06
C GLU A 30 8.31 -0.08 -1.99
N LEU A 31 7.02 0.28 -2.02
CA LEU A 31 6.04 -0.32 -2.92
C LEU A 31 6.26 0.25 -4.32
N LYS A 32 6.47 -0.60 -5.31
CA LYS A 32 6.76 -0.20 -6.69
C LYS A 32 5.69 -0.73 -7.64
N ILE A 33 5.45 0.00 -8.72
CA ILE A 33 4.52 -0.39 -9.78
C ILE A 33 5.35 -0.89 -10.96
N TYR A 34 5.08 -2.11 -11.40
CA TYR A 34 5.62 -2.65 -12.64
C TYR A 34 4.68 -2.33 -13.79
N THR A 35 5.16 -1.56 -14.77
CA THR A 35 4.38 -1.09 -15.93
C THR A 35 4.81 -1.73 -17.26
N ALA A 36 5.75 -2.68 -17.24
CA ALA A 36 6.28 -3.32 -18.44
C ALA A 36 6.68 -2.33 -19.57
N LYS A 37 7.22 -1.15 -19.20
CA LYS A 37 7.53 -0.04 -20.13
C LYS A 37 6.31 0.51 -20.89
N GLY A 38 5.12 0.42 -20.29
CA GLY A 38 3.87 0.87 -20.89
C GLY A 38 3.20 -0.16 -21.81
N ASP A 39 3.67 -1.40 -21.85
CA ASP A 39 3.07 -2.44 -22.68
C ASP A 39 1.75 -2.95 -22.07
N LEU A 40 0.64 -2.68 -22.76
CA LEU A 40 -0.72 -3.05 -22.32
C LEU A 40 -1.03 -4.55 -22.51
N LYS A 41 -0.27 -5.26 -23.34
CA LYS A 41 -0.42 -6.72 -23.50
C LYS A 41 0.11 -7.48 -22.28
N LYS A 42 0.99 -6.86 -21.51
CA LYS A 42 1.57 -7.42 -20.29
C LYS A 42 0.74 -7.04 -19.06
N ARG A 43 0.81 -7.89 -18.04
CA ARG A 43 0.18 -7.62 -16.74
C ARG A 43 1.01 -6.60 -15.96
N TRP A 44 0.34 -5.58 -15.45
CA TRP A 44 0.94 -4.60 -14.54
C TRP A 44 0.54 -4.95 -13.11
N TYR A 45 1.39 -4.64 -12.14
CA TYR A 45 1.16 -5.00 -10.75
C TYR A 45 1.95 -4.13 -9.78
N VAL A 46 1.48 -4.07 -8.55
CA VAL A 46 2.23 -3.52 -7.41
C VAL A 46 3.03 -4.65 -6.78
N TYR A 47 4.28 -4.37 -6.42
CA TYR A 47 5.12 -5.32 -5.71
C TYR A 47 5.91 -4.62 -4.61
N PHE A 48 6.21 -5.38 -3.56
CA PHE A 48 7.05 -4.96 -2.45
C PHE A 48 7.65 -6.21 -1.78
N SER A 49 8.61 -5.98 -0.91
CA SER A 49 9.18 -7.02 -0.05
C SER A 49 8.84 -6.70 1.39
N TYR A 50 8.62 -7.74 2.19
CA TYR A 50 8.42 -7.62 3.62
C TYR A 50 9.45 -8.47 4.35
N ARG A 51 9.88 -8.01 5.52
CA ARG A 51 10.87 -8.69 6.35
C ARG A 51 10.22 -9.91 6.97
N ASN A 52 10.67 -11.08 6.58
CA ASN A 52 10.18 -12.31 7.17
C ASN A 52 10.60 -12.33 8.66
N PRO A 53 9.66 -12.47 9.61
CA PRO A 53 9.96 -12.47 11.05
C PRO A 53 10.90 -13.62 11.46
N GLU A 54 10.86 -14.76 10.79
CA GLU A 54 11.68 -15.93 11.12
C GLU A 54 13.13 -15.77 10.67
N SER A 55 13.34 -15.32 9.43
CA SER A 55 14.68 -15.23 8.83
C SER A 55 15.34 -13.85 8.95
N GLY A 56 14.56 -12.83 9.33
CA GLY A 56 14.99 -11.44 9.36
C GLY A 56 15.30 -10.82 7.99
N LYS A 57 15.12 -11.55 6.88
CA LYS A 57 15.45 -11.08 5.52
C LYS A 57 14.22 -10.52 4.81
N LEU A 58 14.43 -9.55 3.91
CA LEU A 58 13.37 -9.06 3.03
C LEU A 58 13.02 -10.12 1.97
N LYS A 59 11.78 -10.60 1.99
CA LYS A 59 11.24 -11.53 1.00
C LYS A 59 10.23 -10.80 0.12
N ARG A 60 10.37 -10.95 -1.20
CA ARG A 60 9.40 -10.41 -2.15
C ARG A 60 8.10 -11.20 -2.05
N LEU A 61 7.00 -10.48 -1.87
CA LEU A 61 5.67 -11.07 -1.74
C LEU A 61 4.97 -11.20 -3.10
N THR A 62 3.87 -11.94 -3.10
CA THR A 62 3.01 -12.10 -4.27
C THR A 62 2.57 -10.73 -4.80
N PRO A 63 2.76 -10.46 -6.10
CA PRO A 63 2.39 -9.19 -6.68
C PRO A 63 0.86 -8.99 -6.67
N ILE A 64 0.43 -7.74 -6.48
CA ILE A 64 -0.98 -7.36 -6.46
C ILE A 64 -1.34 -6.78 -7.83
N TYR A 65 -2.17 -7.51 -8.58
CA TYR A 65 -2.58 -7.13 -9.93
C TYR A 65 -3.72 -6.10 -9.95
N GLY A 66 -4.59 -6.10 -8.94
CA GLY A 66 -5.66 -5.10 -8.79
C GLY A 66 -6.65 -5.04 -9.94
N LYS A 67 -6.80 -6.11 -10.74
CA LYS A 67 -7.56 -6.13 -12.01
C LYS A 67 -7.14 -5.04 -13.01
N ALA A 68 -5.94 -4.48 -12.89
CA ALA A 68 -5.48 -3.41 -13.78
C ALA A 68 -5.49 -3.81 -15.27
N ASN A 69 -5.35 -5.10 -15.58
CA ASN A 69 -5.41 -5.59 -16.96
C ASN A 69 -6.77 -5.43 -17.65
N SER A 70 -7.88 -5.19 -16.92
CA SER A 70 -9.18 -4.94 -17.54
C SER A 70 -9.30 -3.56 -18.20
N TYR A 71 -8.42 -2.63 -17.84
CA TYR A 71 -8.42 -1.26 -18.35
C TYR A 71 -7.62 -1.15 -19.64
N LYS A 72 -8.06 -0.26 -20.53
CA LYS A 72 -7.57 -0.18 -21.91
C LYS A 72 -6.49 0.88 -22.09
N THR A 73 -6.48 1.92 -21.26
CA THR A 73 -5.49 3.00 -21.36
C THR A 73 -4.39 2.85 -20.32
N LYS A 74 -3.23 3.48 -20.57
CA LYS A 74 -2.09 3.43 -19.63
C LYS A 74 -2.43 4.22 -18.36
N GLU A 75 -3.15 5.31 -18.54
CA GLU A 75 -3.59 6.26 -17.53
C GLU A 75 -4.53 5.57 -16.54
N GLU A 76 -5.57 4.89 -17.03
CA GLU A 76 -6.50 4.12 -16.19
C GLU A 76 -5.78 3.04 -15.37
N ARG A 77 -4.86 2.30 -16.01
CA ARG A 77 -4.07 1.26 -15.32
C ARG A 77 -3.20 1.85 -14.22
N LEU A 78 -2.54 2.98 -14.49
CA LEU A 78 -1.70 3.68 -13.52
C LEU A 78 -2.53 4.24 -12.37
N GLU A 79 -3.69 4.81 -12.65
CA GLU A 79 -4.59 5.35 -11.64
C GLU A 79 -4.97 4.28 -10.63
N VAL A 80 -5.49 3.15 -11.12
CA VAL A 80 -5.91 2.01 -10.31
C VAL A 80 -4.74 1.47 -9.47
N LEU A 81 -3.59 1.21 -10.09
CA LEU A 81 -2.42 0.69 -9.38
C LEU A 81 -1.84 1.71 -8.38
N SER A 82 -1.99 3.01 -8.64
CA SER A 82 -1.58 4.07 -7.71
C SER A 82 -2.48 4.12 -6.49
N VAL A 83 -3.79 3.90 -6.65
CA VAL A 83 -4.72 3.74 -5.52
C VAL A 83 -4.35 2.53 -4.68
N TYR A 84 -4.06 1.38 -5.31
CA TYR A 84 -3.57 0.20 -4.58
C TYR A 84 -2.26 0.46 -3.84
N ARG A 85 -1.29 1.11 -4.50
CA ARG A 85 0.00 1.46 -3.88
C ARG A 85 -0.20 2.34 -2.65
N LYS A 86 -1.02 3.39 -2.74
CA LYS A 86 -1.27 4.34 -1.63
C LYS A 86 -2.01 3.67 -0.47
N THR A 87 -3.06 2.89 -0.78
CA THR A 87 -3.85 2.20 0.24
C THR A 87 -3.04 1.13 0.96
N LEU A 88 -2.23 0.35 0.24
CA LEU A 88 -1.34 -0.64 0.82
C LEU A 88 -0.23 0.00 1.66
N LEU A 89 0.35 1.11 1.20
CA LEU A 89 1.34 1.84 1.99
C LEU A 89 0.75 2.33 3.32
N LYS A 90 -0.48 2.87 3.29
CA LYS A 90 -1.18 3.29 4.50
C LYS A 90 -1.42 2.10 5.43
N LEU A 91 -1.89 0.98 4.88
CA LEU A 91 -2.14 -0.24 5.65
C LEU A 91 -0.86 -0.80 6.31
N LEU A 92 0.26 -0.80 5.61
CA LEU A 92 1.55 -1.23 6.16
C LEU A 92 2.07 -0.29 7.25
N LYS A 93 1.87 1.02 7.11
CA LYS A 93 2.21 2.01 8.16
C LYS A 93 1.35 1.87 9.41
N GLU A 94 0.13 1.36 9.27
CA GLU A 94 -0.77 1.06 10.39
C GLU A 94 -0.38 -0.23 11.14
N GLY A 95 0.64 -0.97 10.68
CA GLY A 95 1.15 -2.17 11.34
C GLY A 95 0.72 -3.48 10.70
N PHE A 96 0.15 -3.48 9.50
CA PHE A 96 -0.20 -4.71 8.79
C PHE A 96 1.04 -5.58 8.53
N ASN A 97 0.92 -6.88 8.84
CA ASN A 97 1.97 -7.87 8.63
C ASN A 97 1.47 -9.05 7.78
N PRO A 98 1.99 -9.26 6.57
CA PRO A 98 1.54 -10.32 5.66
C PRO A 98 1.91 -11.74 6.13
N PHE A 99 2.71 -11.89 7.18
CA PHE A 99 3.08 -13.19 7.76
C PHE A 99 2.30 -13.53 9.03
N GLU A 100 1.40 -12.65 9.49
CA GLU A 100 0.64 -12.81 10.73
C GLU A 100 -0.86 -12.62 10.51
N ASP A 101 -1.64 -12.99 11.52
CA ASP A 101 -3.08 -12.71 11.54
C ASP A 101 -3.34 -11.21 11.78
N ASN A 102 -4.03 -10.58 10.82
CA ASN A 102 -4.36 -9.16 10.86
C ASN A 102 -5.82 -8.88 11.28
N THR A 103 -6.56 -9.89 11.74
CA THR A 103 -8.00 -9.78 12.02
C THR A 103 -8.33 -8.61 12.95
N LYS A 104 -7.59 -8.47 14.06
CA LYS A 104 -7.78 -7.36 15.02
C LYS A 104 -7.57 -5.97 14.38
N LEU A 105 -6.52 -5.82 13.58
CA LEU A 105 -6.22 -4.55 12.90
C LEU A 105 -7.33 -4.20 11.90
N LEU A 106 -7.83 -5.20 11.16
CA LEU A 106 -8.91 -5.03 10.20
C LEU A 106 -10.24 -4.69 10.87
N GLU A 107 -10.54 -5.30 12.02
CA GLU A 107 -11.73 -4.97 12.83
C GLU A 107 -11.68 -3.54 13.37
N GLN A 108 -10.55 -3.12 13.94
CA GLN A 108 -10.35 -1.74 14.40
C GLN A 108 -10.49 -0.73 13.26
N ARG A 109 -10.07 -1.10 12.05
CA ARG A 109 -10.22 -0.25 10.87
C ARG A 109 -11.66 -0.20 10.38
N LYS A 110 -12.45 -1.26 10.56
CA LYS A 110 -13.89 -1.29 10.27
C LYS A 110 -14.67 -0.41 11.25
N SER A 111 -14.38 -0.49 12.55
CA SER A 111 -15.05 0.32 13.57
C SER A 111 -14.74 1.82 13.47
N LYS A 112 -13.53 2.19 13.01
CA LYS A 112 -13.16 3.59 12.73
C LYS A 112 -13.81 4.18 11.48
N LYS A 113 -14.38 3.35 10.60
CA LYS A 113 -15.16 3.83 9.46
C LYS A 113 -16.62 3.99 9.91
N GLU A 114 -16.90 5.10 10.57
CA GLU A 114 -18.26 5.67 10.58
C GLU A 114 -18.80 5.75 9.13
N PRO A 115 -20.10 5.51 8.90
CA PRO A 115 -20.66 5.53 7.55
C PRO A 115 -20.46 6.92 6.93
N PHE A 116 -19.65 7.00 5.88
CA PHE A 116 -19.65 8.16 4.99
C PHE A 116 -21.02 8.22 4.30
N THR A 117 -21.98 8.92 4.90
CA THR A 117 -23.15 9.42 4.18
C THR A 117 -22.66 10.52 3.23
N HIS A 118 -22.50 10.21 1.95
CA HIS A 118 -22.41 11.25 0.92
C HIS A 118 -23.78 11.96 0.85
N LYS A 119 -23.89 13.14 1.49
CA LYS A 119 -24.86 14.15 1.10
C LYS A 119 -24.29 14.87 -0.13
N GLY A 120 -25.02 14.80 -1.24
CA GLY A 120 -24.79 15.63 -2.44
C GLY A 120 -23.90 14.98 -3.48
N ASP A 121 -24.50 14.17 -4.36
CA ASP A 121 -24.53 14.41 -5.82
C ASP A 121 -25.04 13.14 -6.50
N ASN A 122 -26.24 13.22 -7.07
CA ASN A 122 -26.80 12.18 -7.92
C ASN A 122 -25.95 12.07 -9.19
N VAL A 123 -25.03 11.11 -9.22
CA VAL A 123 -24.56 10.50 -10.48
C VAL A 123 -24.85 9.01 -10.38
N GLU A 124 -25.88 8.59 -11.12
CA GLU A 124 -26.35 7.21 -11.18
C GLU A 124 -25.29 6.31 -11.84
N LEU A 125 -24.39 5.76 -11.03
CA LEU A 125 -23.50 4.68 -11.46
C LEU A 125 -24.31 3.38 -11.44
N LYS A 126 -24.80 2.97 -12.62
CA LYS A 126 -25.47 1.68 -12.81
C LYS A 126 -24.57 0.54 -12.30
N PRO A 127 -25.05 -0.33 -11.40
CA PRO A 127 -24.24 -1.42 -10.86
C PRO A 127 -24.00 -2.49 -11.94
N LYS A 128 -22.75 -2.62 -12.42
CA LYS A 128 -22.33 -3.84 -13.12
C LYS A 128 -22.12 -4.95 -12.08
N LYS A 129 -22.99 -5.97 -12.13
CA LYS A 129 -22.85 -7.23 -11.38
C LYS A 129 -21.43 -7.78 -11.55
N VAL A 130 -20.64 -7.81 -10.48
CA VAL A 130 -19.39 -8.55 -10.42
C VAL A 130 -19.65 -9.82 -9.63
N LYS A 131 -19.59 -10.97 -10.31
CA LYS A 131 -19.58 -12.30 -9.68
C LYS A 131 -18.31 -12.42 -8.82
N SER A 132 -18.49 -12.85 -7.59
CA SER A 132 -17.43 -13.08 -6.60
C SER A 132 -16.81 -14.45 -6.85
N ASP A 133 -15.76 -14.50 -7.67
CA ASP A 133 -14.93 -15.69 -7.77
C ASP A 133 -13.72 -15.51 -6.85
N VAL A 134 -13.90 -15.88 -5.59
CA VAL A 134 -12.81 -16.06 -4.62
C VAL A 134 -12.38 -17.51 -4.73
N TYR A 135 -11.25 -17.78 -5.38
CA TYR A 135 -10.62 -19.09 -5.36
C TYR A 135 -9.59 -19.12 -4.24
N TYR A 136 -9.89 -19.85 -3.16
CA TYR A 136 -8.86 -20.51 -2.36
C TYR A 136 -8.62 -21.87 -3.01
N THR A 137 -7.38 -22.16 -3.41
CA THR A 137 -6.99 -23.54 -3.72
C THR A 137 -6.61 -24.19 -2.41
N GLU A 138 -7.51 -25.03 -1.90
CA GLU A 138 -7.18 -26.07 -0.94
C GLU A 138 -6.19 -27.04 -1.61
N ILE A 139 -5.11 -27.37 -0.91
CA ILE A 139 -4.11 -28.34 -1.33
C ILE A 139 -4.48 -29.63 -0.61
N ASP A 140 -4.85 -30.65 -1.38
CA ASP A 140 -4.83 -32.06 -0.95
C ASP A 140 -3.38 -32.60 -0.95
#